data_AF-A0A1B1SCA5-F1
#
_entry.id   AF-A0A1B1SCA5-F1
#
_cell.length_a   1.000
_cell.length_b   1.000
_cell.length_c   1.000
_cell.angle_alpha   90.00
_cell.angle_beta   90.00
_cell.angle_gamma   90.00
#
_symmetry.space_group_name_H-M   'P 1'
#
loop_
_entity.id
_entity.type
_entity.pdbx_description
1 polymer ?
#
loop_
_entity_poly.entity_id
_entity_poly.type
_entity_poly.pdbx_seq_one_letter_code
_entity_poly.pdbx_strand_id
1 'polypeptide(L)'
;MKKNFLFRSCLVAAVALTAAACSDDADLGKVDTDKLNVPDGSVVYVTDAEGKRKFSSIEFRDATTTQLWVHSPKAVAADCNVTFAYDPSVLADYNSANATEYKAVPQGVVSFAGNGSATIAAGTTTASVEYTLTSDGSLTYTDTYVLPLRVTISGGAQLGKTDETRLIFVRDLTNLPDATKYVNDGNGNMVEGVKMFNCIEVNGTNPLCTMAFTLDRSGKPLYDAVILFSSNINFDSETGRVYIFHNENVQHVLDNADKYLRPLKERGIKVILSVLGNHDKSGVANLSDATAKDFAKQIKNCCDAYDLDGVMLDDEYSDYETNPVPPGFVAPSVDALSRLFYEIKKVQPERLNITYAFARAAYMNPVRDLETGELVNPGDYVDFAFANYPDTPTSNPIINNYAGISNRQLGYCSMEFAQGGSDLWSKNALQSTYAAGYGCHLVFAMSLESNTFPATNNDRFQALGNAAEVFYGESIVWDGNTYGKDW
;
A
#
# COMPACT_ATOMS: atom_id res chain seq x y z
N MET A 1 31.35 -19.01 -37.65
CA MET A 1 30.28 -18.03 -37.93
C MET A 1 29.01 -18.49 -37.20
N LYS A 2 28.49 -17.65 -36.29
CA LYS A 2 27.13 -17.60 -35.72
C LYS A 2 26.31 -18.90 -35.46
N LYS A 3 25.90 -19.00 -34.18
CA LYS A 3 24.51 -19.16 -33.67
C LYS A 3 23.81 -20.53 -33.78
N ASN A 4 23.45 -21.12 -32.64
CA ASN A 4 22.11 -21.02 -31.99
C ASN A 4 21.72 -22.27 -31.17
N PHE A 5 21.13 -21.99 -30.00
CA PHE A 5 20.04 -22.69 -29.31
C PHE A 5 20.16 -24.17 -28.95
N LEU A 6 20.01 -24.47 -27.65
CA LEU A 6 18.96 -25.38 -27.24
C LEU A 6 18.46 -25.08 -25.81
N PHE A 7 17.15 -25.17 -25.72
CA PHE A 7 16.25 -24.76 -24.67
C PHE A 7 16.27 -25.74 -23.49
N ARG A 8 15.92 -25.21 -22.32
CA ARG A 8 15.65 -25.92 -21.07
C ARG A 8 14.58 -27.00 -21.23
N SER A 9 14.74 -28.09 -20.49
CA SER A 9 13.65 -28.83 -19.85
C SER A 9 14.26 -29.64 -18.70
N CYS A 10 13.86 -29.32 -17.47
CA CYS A 10 13.21 -30.27 -16.57
C CYS A 10 13.15 -29.71 -15.13
N LEU A 11 11.91 -29.68 -14.67
CA LEU A 11 11.41 -29.33 -13.36
C LEU A 11 11.64 -30.49 -12.37
N VAL A 12 11.44 -30.19 -11.09
CA VAL A 12 11.15 -31.11 -9.96
C VAL A 12 12.37 -31.67 -9.20
N ALA A 13 12.61 -31.11 -8.00
CA ALA A 13 12.27 -31.77 -6.74
C ALA A 13 12.89 -31.00 -5.57
N ALA A 14 12.08 -30.21 -4.86
CA ALA A 14 12.37 -29.80 -3.50
C ALA A 14 12.07 -31.00 -2.59
N VAL A 15 13.08 -31.50 -1.88
CA VAL A 15 12.90 -32.37 -0.70
C VAL A 15 13.53 -31.64 0.47
N ALA A 16 12.72 -31.48 1.51
CA ALA A 16 13.06 -30.84 2.76
C ALA A 16 14.29 -31.47 3.44
N LEU A 17 15.22 -30.63 3.86
CA LEU A 17 16.14 -30.91 4.96
C LEU A 17 16.30 -29.66 5.83
N THR A 18 15.40 -29.52 6.77
CA THR A 18 15.62 -28.74 8.00
C THR A 18 16.32 -29.64 9.01
N ALA A 19 17.65 -29.59 9.08
CA ALA A 19 18.41 -29.97 10.26
C ALA A 19 19.88 -29.50 10.16
N ALA A 20 20.32 -28.80 11.21
CA ALA A 20 21.73 -28.54 11.58
C ALA A 20 22.55 -27.59 10.69
N ALA A 21 22.19 -26.31 10.68
CA ALA A 21 23.16 -25.24 10.49
C ALA A 21 23.95 -25.06 11.80
N CYS A 22 25.07 -25.77 11.95
CA CYS A 22 26.21 -25.46 12.84
C CYS A 22 27.20 -26.64 12.80
N SER A 23 28.12 -26.64 11.83
CA SER A 23 29.51 -27.12 11.98
C SER A 23 30.26 -26.90 10.67
N ASP A 24 31.55 -26.68 10.82
CA ASP A 24 32.46 -26.01 9.91
C ASP A 24 32.75 -26.69 8.57
N ASP A 25 33.26 -25.86 7.65
CA ASP A 25 33.97 -26.15 6.41
C ASP A 25 33.18 -26.81 5.27
N ALA A 26 32.63 -25.95 4.41
CA ALA A 26 32.41 -26.30 3.02
C ALA A 26 33.77 -26.38 2.30
N ASP A 27 34.26 -27.59 2.04
CA ASP A 27 35.44 -27.85 1.20
C ASP A 27 35.14 -27.46 -0.25
N LEU A 28 35.38 -26.17 -0.56
CA LEU A 28 35.48 -25.66 -1.92
C LEU A 28 36.84 -26.10 -2.47
N GLY A 29 36.89 -27.35 -2.95
CA GLY A 29 38.11 -28.05 -3.35
C GLY A 29 39.19 -27.15 -3.96
N LYS A 30 40.40 -27.25 -3.42
CA LYS A 30 41.66 -26.56 -3.77
C LYS A 30 41.58 -25.63 -5.00
N VAL A 31 40.98 -24.47 -4.81
CA VAL A 31 41.17 -23.33 -5.70
C VAL A 31 42.56 -22.77 -5.41
N ASP A 32 43.36 -22.55 -6.45
CA ASP A 32 44.65 -21.86 -6.36
C ASP A 32 44.41 -20.40 -5.92
N THR A 33 44.48 -20.16 -4.60
CA THR A 33 44.30 -18.85 -3.98
C THR A 33 45.53 -17.94 -4.14
N ASP A 34 46.65 -18.45 -4.66
CA ASP A 34 47.88 -17.65 -4.86
C ASP A 34 47.70 -16.59 -5.97
N LYS A 35 46.60 -16.66 -6.73
CA LYS A 35 46.15 -15.64 -7.70
C LYS A 35 45.14 -14.65 -7.14
N LEU A 36 44.66 -14.86 -5.91
CA LEU A 36 43.81 -13.92 -5.20
C LEU A 36 44.74 -13.05 -4.35
N ASN A 37 45.14 -11.89 -4.88
CA ASN A 37 45.66 -10.81 -4.06
C ASN A 37 44.53 -10.30 -3.16
N VAL A 38 44.31 -10.96 -2.03
CA VAL A 38 43.52 -10.41 -0.93
C VAL A 38 44.46 -9.45 -0.19
N PRO A 39 44.18 -8.14 -0.14
CA PRO A 39 45.02 -7.20 0.59
C PRO A 39 45.20 -7.66 2.04
N ASP A 40 46.40 -7.49 2.60
CA ASP A 40 46.62 -7.65 4.03
C ASP A 40 45.79 -6.59 4.78
N GLY A 41 44.79 -7.04 5.54
CA GLY A 41 43.89 -6.20 6.33
C GLY A 41 42.41 -6.48 6.08
N SER A 42 41.56 -6.05 7.03
CA SER A 42 40.11 -6.12 6.84
C SER A 42 39.69 -5.15 5.73
N VAL A 43 39.07 -5.66 4.66
CA VAL A 43 38.42 -4.83 3.64
C VAL A 43 37.02 -4.51 4.11
N VAL A 44 36.71 -3.23 4.30
CA VAL A 44 35.36 -2.76 4.63
C VAL A 44 34.58 -2.39 3.38
N TYR A 45 33.27 -2.56 3.47
CA TYR A 45 32.31 -2.22 2.42
C TYR A 45 31.11 -1.47 3.00
N VAL A 46 30.38 -0.78 2.14
CA VAL A 46 29.25 0.08 2.54
C VAL A 46 27.94 -0.52 2.03
N THR A 47 26.89 -0.43 2.84
CA THR A 47 25.51 -0.67 2.39
C THR A 47 24.58 0.46 2.81
N ASP A 48 23.41 0.54 2.18
CA ASP A 48 22.29 1.26 2.80
C ASP A 48 21.64 0.41 3.91
N ALA A 49 20.56 0.93 4.49
CA ALA A 49 19.77 0.26 5.53
C ALA A 49 19.12 -1.06 5.06
N GLU A 50 18.94 -1.28 3.76
CA GLU A 50 18.39 -2.50 3.18
C GLU A 50 19.48 -3.51 2.79
N GLY A 51 20.75 -3.22 3.08
CA GLY A 51 21.88 -4.07 2.73
C GLY A 51 22.29 -3.99 1.26
N LYS A 52 21.73 -3.06 0.48
CA LYS A 52 22.15 -2.87 -0.92
C LYS A 52 23.49 -2.15 -0.95
N ARG A 53 24.40 -2.60 -1.80
CA ARG A 53 25.77 -2.04 -1.95
C ARG A 53 25.95 -1.18 -3.20
N LYS A 54 25.24 -1.50 -4.29
CA LYS A 54 25.45 -0.88 -5.61
C LYS A 54 24.42 0.18 -5.97
N PHE A 55 23.18 -0.01 -5.55
CA PHE A 55 22.06 0.86 -5.89
C PHE A 55 21.30 1.18 -4.62
N SER A 56 21.00 2.46 -4.43
CA SER A 56 20.16 2.94 -3.35
C SER A 56 19.24 3.99 -3.89
N SER A 57 17.98 3.89 -3.51
CA SER A 57 16.95 4.86 -3.82
C SER A 57 16.22 5.20 -2.53
N ILE A 58 15.79 6.45 -2.40
CA ILE A 58 14.99 6.91 -1.28
C ILE A 58 13.94 7.87 -1.80
N GLU A 59 12.72 7.68 -1.33
CA GLU A 59 11.62 8.60 -1.53
C GLU A 59 11.18 9.13 -0.19
N PHE A 60 10.81 10.40 -0.11
CA PHE A 60 10.40 11.00 1.16
C PHE A 60 9.38 12.12 0.97
N ARG A 61 8.63 12.39 2.04
CA ARG A 61 7.75 13.56 2.19
C ARG A 61 8.20 14.29 3.46
N ASP A 62 8.33 15.60 3.39
CA ASP A 62 8.81 16.51 4.43
C ASP A 62 10.26 16.22 4.88
N ALA A 63 10.49 15.09 5.54
CA ALA A 63 11.83 14.64 5.93
C ALA A 63 11.90 13.12 6.07
N THR A 64 13.09 12.56 5.93
CA THR A 64 13.39 11.16 6.26
C THR A 64 14.78 11.02 6.87
N THR A 65 14.93 10.11 7.82
CA THR A 65 16.21 9.76 8.43
C THR A 65 16.47 8.28 8.21
N THR A 66 17.66 7.95 7.72
CA THR A 66 18.08 6.56 7.49
C THR A 66 19.59 6.41 7.71
N GLN A 67 20.12 5.22 7.48
CA GLN A 67 21.49 4.86 7.83
C GLN A 67 22.31 4.38 6.63
N LEU A 68 23.58 4.78 6.62
CA LEU A 68 24.63 4.14 5.84
C LEU A 68 25.42 3.25 6.77
N TRP A 69 25.53 1.98 6.40
CA TRP A 69 26.25 0.98 7.17
C TRP A 69 27.62 0.72 6.58
N VAL A 70 28.59 0.55 7.47
CA VAL A 70 29.93 0.09 7.15
C VAL A 70 30.11 -1.28 7.77
N HIS A 71 30.58 -2.22 6.97
CA HIS A 71 30.73 -3.62 7.36
C HIS A 71 32.15 -4.09 7.11
N SER A 72 32.65 -4.92 8.01
CA SER A 72 33.88 -5.68 7.87
C SER A 72 33.55 -7.18 7.98
N PRO A 73 34.04 -8.04 7.06
CA PRO A 73 33.81 -9.48 7.13
C PRO A 73 34.37 -10.15 8.40
N LYS A 74 35.34 -9.50 9.06
CA LYS A 74 35.97 -9.95 10.32
C LYS A 74 36.16 -8.77 11.26
N ALA A 75 36.23 -9.04 12.55
CA ALA A 75 36.52 -8.00 13.55
C ALA A 75 37.80 -7.23 13.19
N VAL A 76 37.74 -5.90 13.22
CA VAL A 76 38.92 -5.06 12.90
C VAL A 76 39.91 -5.09 14.07
N ALA A 77 41.21 -5.13 13.78
CA ALA A 77 42.26 -5.25 14.80
C ALA A 77 42.53 -3.93 15.56
N ALA A 78 42.16 -2.80 14.95
CA ALA A 78 42.26 -1.46 15.51
C ALA A 78 41.08 -0.63 15.02
N ASP A 79 40.77 0.45 15.73
CA ASP A 79 39.71 1.37 15.33
C ASP A 79 39.90 1.84 13.89
N CYS A 80 38.79 1.84 13.15
CA CYS A 80 38.72 2.28 11.77
C CYS A 80 37.64 3.35 11.65
N ASN A 81 38.01 4.53 11.18
CA ASN A 81 37.09 5.63 10.95
C ASN A 81 36.75 5.74 9.47
N VAL A 82 35.47 5.69 9.15
CA VAL A 82 34.93 5.86 7.81
C VAL A 82 34.11 7.13 7.77
N THR A 83 34.35 7.97 6.77
CA THR A 83 33.66 9.25 6.59
C THR A 83 32.92 9.29 5.26
N PHE A 84 31.66 9.70 5.32
CA PHE A 84 30.78 9.96 4.19
C PHE A 84 30.69 11.48 3.98
N ALA A 85 31.19 11.96 2.85
CA ALA A 85 31.21 13.38 2.51
C ALA A 85 30.38 13.66 1.25
N TYR A 86 29.55 14.69 1.29
CA TYR A 86 28.85 15.20 0.11
C TYR A 86 29.87 15.68 -0.95
N ASP A 87 29.82 15.10 -2.15
CA ASP A 87 30.76 15.40 -3.22
C ASP A 87 30.08 15.37 -4.62
N PRO A 88 29.72 16.53 -5.18
CA PRO A 88 29.12 16.63 -6.51
C PRO A 88 29.96 16.07 -7.66
N SER A 89 31.29 15.99 -7.50
CA SER A 89 32.16 15.44 -8.57
C SER A 89 31.87 13.96 -8.83
N VAL A 90 31.44 13.21 -7.82
CA VAL A 90 31.03 11.81 -7.95
C VAL A 90 29.84 11.68 -8.91
N LEU A 91 28.88 12.60 -8.84
CA LEU A 91 27.75 12.63 -9.77
C LEU A 91 28.18 13.06 -11.18
N ALA A 92 29.07 14.04 -11.28
CA ALA A 92 29.59 14.49 -12.58
C ALA A 92 30.30 13.36 -13.33
N ASP A 93 31.14 12.59 -12.63
CA ASP A 93 31.82 11.41 -13.18
C ASP A 93 30.82 10.34 -13.61
N TYR A 94 29.80 10.08 -12.78
CA TYR A 94 28.74 9.12 -13.11
C TYR A 94 27.93 9.54 -14.35
N ASN A 95 27.48 10.80 -14.40
CA ASN A 95 26.71 11.33 -15.53
C ASN A 95 27.51 11.25 -16.83
N SER A 96 28.80 11.62 -16.79
CA SER A 96 29.71 11.51 -17.93
C SER A 96 29.90 10.06 -18.39
N ALA A 97 30.14 9.14 -17.44
CA ALA A 97 30.38 7.73 -17.76
C ALA A 97 29.14 7.00 -18.28
N ASN A 98 27.93 7.44 -17.91
CA ASN A 98 26.67 6.77 -18.23
C ASN A 98 25.78 7.53 -19.22
N ALA A 99 26.23 8.68 -19.74
CA ALA A 99 25.44 9.57 -20.60
C ALA A 99 24.08 9.95 -19.98
N THR A 100 24.10 10.34 -18.71
CA THR A 100 22.91 10.79 -17.95
C THR A 100 23.04 12.25 -17.52
N GLU A 101 21.93 12.87 -17.14
CA GLU A 101 21.86 14.29 -16.74
C GLU A 101 21.19 14.49 -15.37
N TYR A 102 21.42 13.56 -14.44
CA TYR A 102 20.85 13.65 -13.09
C TYR A 102 21.35 14.89 -12.35
N LYS A 103 20.46 15.51 -11.58
CA LYS A 103 20.76 16.67 -10.73
C LYS A 103 21.18 16.21 -9.33
N ALA A 104 22.14 16.89 -8.72
CA ALA A 104 22.51 16.62 -7.34
C ALA A 104 21.42 17.11 -6.37
N VAL A 105 21.17 16.38 -5.28
CA VAL A 105 20.42 16.89 -4.13
C VAL A 105 21.17 18.11 -3.57
N PRO A 106 20.54 19.29 -3.41
CA PRO A 106 21.21 20.45 -2.82
C PRO A 106 21.79 20.13 -1.44
N GLN A 107 22.99 20.61 -1.16
CA GLN A 107 23.67 20.28 0.10
C GLN A 107 22.84 20.68 1.35
N GLY A 108 22.02 21.73 1.27
CA GLY A 108 21.14 22.16 2.36
C GLY A 108 19.99 21.19 2.68
N VAL A 109 19.65 20.28 1.76
CA VAL A 109 18.60 19.26 1.94
C VAL A 109 19.12 18.07 2.74
N VAL A 110 20.44 17.85 2.84
CA VAL A 110 21.03 16.70 3.52
C VAL A 110 21.83 17.11 4.76
N SER A 111 21.68 16.36 5.84
CA SER A 111 22.53 16.46 7.03
C SER A 111 23.02 15.09 7.46
N PHE A 112 24.20 15.03 8.09
CA PHE A 112 24.80 13.80 8.58
C PHE A 112 25.04 13.89 10.09
N ALA A 113 24.62 12.87 10.83
CA ALA A 113 25.03 12.71 12.22
C ALA A 113 26.55 12.53 12.30
N GLY A 114 27.16 13.06 13.37
CA GLY A 114 28.61 12.91 13.60
C GLY A 114 29.48 13.45 12.45
N ASN A 115 29.00 14.43 11.68
CA ASN A 115 29.67 14.95 10.47
C ASN A 115 29.97 13.87 9.42
N GLY A 116 29.10 12.86 9.29
CA GLY A 116 29.28 11.80 8.31
C GLY A 116 30.28 10.72 8.74
N SER A 117 30.74 10.72 9.98
CA SER A 117 31.79 9.81 10.46
C SER A 117 31.22 8.66 11.28
N ALA A 118 31.66 7.44 10.97
CA ALA A 118 31.37 6.22 11.70
C ALA A 118 32.69 5.51 12.07
N THR A 119 32.79 5.03 13.30
CA THR A 119 33.97 4.28 13.77
C THR A 119 33.61 2.82 13.99
N ILE A 120 34.26 1.92 13.24
CA ILE A 120 34.28 0.49 13.60
C ILE A 120 35.34 0.34 14.67
N ALA A 121 34.90 0.06 15.90
CA ALA A 121 35.80 -0.15 17.02
C ALA A 121 36.61 -1.45 16.88
N ALA A 122 37.81 -1.48 17.44
CA ALA A 122 38.60 -2.70 17.54
C ALA A 122 37.77 -3.84 18.16
N GLY A 123 37.77 -5.00 17.51
CA GLY A 123 37.00 -6.17 17.93
C GLY A 123 35.55 -6.23 17.40
N THR A 124 35.07 -5.23 16.67
CA THR A 124 33.72 -5.23 16.06
C THR A 124 33.76 -5.30 14.53
N THR A 125 32.61 -5.57 13.92
CA THR A 125 32.46 -5.76 12.46
C THR A 125 31.64 -4.69 11.78
N THR A 126 30.94 -3.82 12.51
CA THR A 126 29.98 -2.88 11.93
C THR A 126 29.98 -1.53 12.62
N ALA A 127 29.68 -0.49 11.86
CA ALA A 127 29.30 0.84 12.34
C ALA A 127 28.30 1.46 11.37
N SER A 128 27.57 2.50 11.78
CA SER A 128 26.67 3.24 10.90
C SER A 128 26.77 4.74 11.12
N VAL A 129 26.37 5.49 10.09
CA VAL A 129 26.11 6.92 10.18
C VAL A 129 24.67 7.19 9.75
N GLU A 130 23.98 8.03 10.51
CA GLU A 130 22.65 8.52 10.13
C GLU A 130 22.79 9.71 9.18
N TYR A 131 21.93 9.74 8.17
CA TYR A 131 21.73 10.94 7.36
C TYR A 131 20.23 11.26 7.30
N THR A 132 19.94 12.55 7.29
CA THR A 132 18.58 13.08 7.21
C THR A 132 18.45 13.90 5.93
N LEU A 133 17.43 13.59 5.14
CA LEU A 133 16.96 14.43 4.05
C LEU A 133 15.76 15.24 4.53
N THR A 134 15.78 16.55 4.33
CA THR A 134 14.69 17.46 4.70
C THR A 134 14.34 18.32 3.49
N SER A 135 13.08 18.28 3.05
CA SER A 135 12.61 19.07 1.94
C SER A 135 12.67 20.55 2.31
N ASP A 136 13.26 21.35 1.42
CA ASP A 136 13.23 22.81 1.45
C ASP A 136 12.36 23.36 0.30
N GLY A 137 11.63 22.47 -0.40
CA GLY A 137 10.82 22.79 -1.57
C GLY A 137 11.61 23.00 -2.87
N SER A 138 12.95 22.84 -2.88
CA SER A 138 13.78 23.01 -4.08
C SER A 138 13.75 21.81 -5.04
N LEU A 139 13.32 20.64 -4.54
CA LEU A 139 13.21 19.40 -5.30
C LEU A 139 11.78 19.23 -5.85
N THR A 140 11.66 18.70 -7.07
CA THR A 140 10.35 18.38 -7.68
C THR A 140 10.11 16.88 -7.68
N TYR A 141 8.85 16.46 -7.49
CA TYR A 141 8.47 15.04 -7.44
C TYR A 141 8.54 14.34 -8.80
N THR A 142 8.61 15.11 -9.89
CA THR A 142 8.75 14.60 -11.26
C THR A 142 10.19 14.25 -11.63
N ASP A 143 11.16 14.85 -10.94
CA ASP A 143 12.58 14.64 -11.21
C ASP A 143 13.18 13.63 -10.22
N THR A 144 14.16 12.86 -10.69
CA THR A 144 15.05 12.08 -9.82
C THR A 144 16.33 12.85 -9.59
N TYR A 145 16.66 13.10 -8.32
CA TYR A 145 17.91 13.71 -7.89
C TYR A 145 18.86 12.64 -7.38
N VAL A 146 20.12 13.00 -7.15
CA VAL A 146 21.11 12.08 -6.61
C VAL A 146 21.87 12.75 -5.47
N LEU A 147 21.89 12.12 -4.30
CA LEU A 147 22.79 12.47 -3.20
C LEU A 147 24.14 11.78 -3.47
N PRO A 148 25.19 12.55 -3.86
CA PRO A 148 26.47 11.98 -4.24
C PRO A 148 27.46 12.08 -3.09
N LEU A 149 28.00 10.93 -2.68
CA LEU A 149 28.89 10.82 -1.54
C LEU A 149 30.23 10.24 -1.97
N ARG A 150 31.29 10.81 -1.42
CA ARG A 150 32.61 10.19 -1.36
C ARG A 150 32.80 9.55 0.01
N VAL A 151 33.31 8.33 0.01
CA VAL A 151 33.60 7.58 1.22
C VAL A 151 35.11 7.51 1.37
N THR A 152 35.60 7.89 2.55
CA THR A 152 37.01 7.79 2.90
C THR A 152 37.19 6.97 4.16
N ILE A 153 38.36 6.37 4.31
CA ILE A 153 38.70 5.51 5.44
C ILE A 153 40.06 5.92 6.00
N SER A 154 40.20 5.82 7.32
CA SER A 154 41.47 5.92 8.02
C SER A 154 41.53 4.87 9.14
N GLY A 155 42.74 4.41 9.48
CA GLY A 155 42.96 3.38 10.49
C GLY A 155 43.24 1.98 9.92
N GLY A 156 43.04 0.95 10.73
CA GLY A 156 43.55 -0.42 10.51
C GLY A 156 42.85 -1.27 9.44
N ALA A 157 42.16 -0.65 8.46
CA ALA A 157 41.40 -1.33 7.42
C ALA A 157 41.49 -0.56 6.09
N GLN A 158 41.13 -1.22 4.99
CA GLN A 158 41.07 -0.63 3.66
C GLN A 158 39.63 -0.62 3.13
N LEU A 159 39.27 0.42 2.38
CA LEU A 159 37.96 0.50 1.74
C LEU A 159 38.00 -0.22 0.40
N GLY A 160 36.98 -1.02 0.10
CA GLY A 160 36.82 -1.59 -1.24
C GLY A 160 36.75 -0.49 -2.29
N LYS A 161 37.47 -0.63 -3.41
CA LYS A 161 37.51 0.40 -4.48
C LYS A 161 36.13 0.78 -5.02
N THR A 162 35.20 -0.17 -5.04
CA THR A 162 33.80 0.06 -5.45
C THR A 162 32.97 0.84 -4.44
N ASP A 163 33.48 1.01 -3.22
CA ASP A 163 32.79 1.60 -2.07
C ASP A 163 33.32 3.00 -1.74
N GLU A 164 34.33 3.50 -2.48
CA GLU A 164 34.87 4.87 -2.39
C GLU A 164 33.84 5.94 -2.75
N THR A 165 32.74 5.56 -3.39
CA THR A 165 31.67 6.45 -3.82
C THR A 165 30.31 5.83 -3.57
N ARG A 166 29.32 6.67 -3.22
CA ARG A 166 27.93 6.27 -3.12
C ARG A 166 27.04 7.25 -3.86
N LEU A 167 26.14 6.71 -4.68
CA LEU A 167 25.05 7.47 -5.29
C LEU A 167 23.75 6.95 -4.72
N ILE A 168 22.98 7.85 -4.11
CA ILE A 168 21.65 7.55 -3.57
C ILE A 168 20.66 8.35 -4.42
N PHE A 169 19.80 7.67 -5.15
CA PHE A 169 18.77 8.30 -5.98
C PHE A 169 17.63 8.78 -5.09
N VAL A 170 17.24 10.04 -5.21
CA VAL A 170 16.32 10.71 -4.30
C VAL A 170 15.12 11.24 -5.09
N ARG A 171 13.91 10.91 -4.64
CA ARG A 171 12.68 11.60 -5.03
C ARG A 171 12.05 12.29 -3.83
N ASP A 172 11.80 13.58 -3.97
CA ASP A 172 11.09 14.38 -2.97
C ASP A 172 9.62 14.47 -3.38
N LEU A 173 8.76 13.81 -2.62
CA LEU A 173 7.32 13.77 -2.84
C LEU A 173 6.58 14.86 -2.05
N THR A 174 7.28 15.74 -1.32
CA THR A 174 6.66 16.76 -0.45
C THR A 174 5.64 17.61 -1.21
N ASN A 175 6.00 18.05 -2.42
CA ASN A 175 5.14 18.88 -3.27
C ASN A 175 4.16 18.08 -4.14
N LEU A 176 4.10 16.74 -4.01
CA LEU A 176 3.07 15.92 -4.65
C LEU A 176 1.80 15.96 -3.79
N PRO A 177 0.69 16.56 -4.25
CA PRO A 177 -0.52 16.67 -3.45
C PRO A 177 -1.04 15.28 -3.03
N ASP A 178 -1.29 15.10 -1.73
CA ASP A 178 -1.99 13.92 -1.22
C ASP A 178 -3.51 14.03 -1.40
N ALA A 179 -4.20 12.91 -1.24
CA ALA A 179 -5.65 12.82 -1.37
C ALA A 179 -6.43 13.44 -0.19
N THR A 180 -5.80 13.82 0.92
CA THR A 180 -6.51 14.37 2.09
C THR A 180 -6.99 15.77 1.82
N LYS A 181 -8.31 15.98 1.82
CA LYS A 181 -8.95 17.26 1.54
C LYS A 181 -9.44 17.90 2.84
N TYR A 182 -9.19 19.20 3.01
CA TYR A 182 -9.73 19.99 4.11
C TYR A 182 -10.65 21.07 3.56
N VAL A 183 -11.79 21.27 4.23
CA VAL A 183 -12.82 22.26 3.85
C VAL A 183 -13.16 23.14 5.04
N ASN A 184 -13.66 24.34 4.77
CA ASN A 184 -14.13 25.24 5.81
C ASN A 184 -15.51 24.75 6.30
N ASP A 185 -15.67 24.60 7.62
CA ASP A 185 -16.94 24.16 8.25
C ASP A 185 -18.03 25.24 8.27
N GLY A 186 -17.78 26.41 7.68
CA GLY A 186 -18.66 27.58 7.71
C GLY A 186 -18.44 28.49 8.93
N ASN A 187 -17.66 28.04 9.92
CA ASN A 187 -17.27 28.81 11.11
C ASN A 187 -15.81 29.28 11.06
N GLY A 188 -15.12 29.06 9.95
CA GLY A 188 -13.71 29.43 9.79
C GLY A 188 -12.72 28.32 10.16
N ASN A 189 -13.18 27.14 10.60
CA ASN A 189 -12.29 26.03 10.91
C ASN A 189 -12.09 25.15 9.67
N MET A 190 -10.85 24.71 9.45
CA MET A 190 -10.56 23.69 8.45
C MET A 190 -10.79 22.31 9.06
N VAL A 191 -11.75 21.59 8.52
CA VAL A 191 -12.07 20.21 8.90
C VAL A 191 -11.81 19.28 7.72
N GLU A 192 -11.55 18.02 8.00
CA GLU A 192 -11.40 17.02 6.93
C GLU A 192 -12.72 16.91 6.15
N GLY A 193 -12.62 16.96 4.82
CA GLY A 193 -13.74 16.87 3.91
C GLY A 193 -14.30 15.45 3.79
N VAL A 194 -15.34 15.30 2.97
CA VAL A 194 -15.92 14.00 2.62
C VAL A 194 -14.88 13.11 1.96
N LYS A 195 -14.87 11.82 2.29
CA LYS A 195 -13.98 10.81 1.71
C LYS A 195 -14.60 10.16 0.48
N MET A 196 -13.95 10.25 -0.66
CA MET A 196 -14.40 9.64 -1.91
C MET A 196 -13.73 8.28 -2.11
N PHE A 197 -14.53 7.23 -2.27
CA PHE A 197 -14.06 5.86 -2.52
C PHE A 197 -14.43 5.44 -3.94
N ASN A 198 -13.47 4.87 -4.66
CA ASN A 198 -13.70 4.26 -5.96
C ASN A 198 -13.59 2.73 -5.85
N CYS A 199 -14.70 2.02 -5.93
CA CYS A 199 -14.72 0.56 -6.00
C CYS A 199 -14.70 0.13 -7.46
N ILE A 200 -13.66 -0.61 -7.84
CA ILE A 200 -13.39 -0.96 -9.24
C ILE A 200 -13.47 -2.46 -9.45
N GLU A 201 -14.12 -2.88 -10.53
CA GLU A 201 -14.08 -4.27 -10.97
C GLU A 201 -12.73 -4.55 -11.65
N VAL A 202 -11.77 -5.07 -10.89
CA VAL A 202 -10.40 -5.28 -11.40
C VAL A 202 -10.36 -6.32 -12.51
N ASN A 203 -11.39 -7.16 -12.67
CA ASN A 203 -11.50 -8.06 -13.80
C ASN A 203 -11.52 -7.33 -15.16
N GLY A 204 -12.07 -6.12 -15.21
CA GLY A 204 -12.23 -5.33 -16.43
C GLY A 204 -11.59 -3.95 -16.40
N THR A 205 -11.04 -3.50 -15.26
CA THR A 205 -10.57 -2.12 -15.10
C THR A 205 -9.23 -2.04 -14.38
N ASN A 206 -8.32 -1.20 -14.91
CA ASN A 206 -7.05 -0.90 -14.26
C ASN A 206 -7.24 0.07 -13.08
N PRO A 207 -6.73 -0.23 -11.86
CA PRO A 207 -6.89 0.63 -10.69
C PRO A 207 -6.32 2.03 -10.82
N LEU A 208 -5.36 2.24 -11.71
CA LEU A 208 -4.74 3.54 -11.96
C LEU A 208 -5.75 4.58 -12.48
N CYS A 209 -6.89 4.15 -13.03
CA CYS A 209 -7.98 5.05 -13.43
C CYS A 209 -8.50 5.93 -12.27
N THR A 210 -8.31 5.49 -11.02
CA THR A 210 -8.66 6.26 -9.81
C THR A 210 -7.87 7.57 -9.70
N MET A 211 -6.66 7.66 -10.27
CA MET A 211 -5.85 8.88 -10.25
C MET A 211 -6.19 9.86 -11.36
N ALA A 212 -7.08 9.48 -12.28
CA ALA A 212 -7.35 10.27 -13.48
C ALA A 212 -7.97 11.64 -13.16
N PHE A 213 -8.57 11.80 -11.98
CA PHE A 213 -9.29 13.02 -11.58
C PHE A 213 -8.62 13.74 -10.41
N THR A 214 -8.37 15.03 -10.58
CA THR A 214 -7.90 15.95 -9.54
C THR A 214 -8.85 17.13 -9.37
N LEU A 215 -8.77 17.83 -8.25
CA LEU A 215 -9.47 19.09 -8.01
C LEU A 215 -8.70 20.27 -8.64
N ASP A 216 -9.42 21.20 -9.25
CA ASP A 216 -8.86 22.26 -10.10
C ASP A 216 -7.99 23.28 -9.38
N ARG A 217 -8.28 23.63 -8.12
CA ARG A 217 -7.53 24.66 -7.38
C ARG A 217 -6.49 24.05 -6.44
N SER A 218 -6.82 22.97 -5.74
CA SER A 218 -5.93 22.30 -4.79
C SER A 218 -4.98 21.31 -5.46
N GLY A 219 -5.28 20.84 -6.67
CA GLY A 219 -4.52 19.81 -7.37
C GLY A 219 -4.56 18.44 -6.69
N LYS A 220 -5.39 18.27 -5.66
CA LYS A 220 -5.51 17.02 -4.90
C LYS A 220 -6.28 15.97 -5.70
N PRO A 221 -5.95 14.67 -5.56
CA PRO A 221 -6.79 13.60 -6.08
C PRO A 221 -8.24 13.72 -5.62
N LEU A 222 -9.19 13.47 -6.54
CA LEU A 222 -10.61 13.43 -6.20
C LEU A 222 -10.88 12.33 -5.17
N TYR A 223 -10.41 11.11 -5.45
CA TYR A 223 -10.61 9.94 -4.61
C TYR A 223 -9.58 9.87 -3.48
N ASP A 224 -10.05 9.55 -2.27
CA ASP A 224 -9.23 9.25 -1.09
C ASP A 224 -8.81 7.79 -1.07
N ALA A 225 -9.58 6.91 -1.70
CA ALA A 225 -9.31 5.48 -1.69
C ALA A 225 -9.81 4.75 -2.94
N VAL A 226 -9.16 3.64 -3.27
CA VAL A 226 -9.60 2.64 -4.23
C VAL A 226 -9.89 1.33 -3.52
N ILE A 227 -10.97 0.64 -3.93
CA ILE A 227 -11.33 -0.70 -3.48
C ILE A 227 -11.17 -1.65 -4.66
N LEU A 228 -10.27 -2.62 -4.54
CA LEU A 228 -10.00 -3.66 -5.54
C LEU A 228 -11.07 -4.74 -5.44
N PHE A 229 -12.08 -4.70 -6.32
CA PHE A 229 -13.21 -5.63 -6.32
C PHE A 229 -13.00 -6.76 -7.35
N SER A 230 -12.85 -8.03 -6.93
CA SER A 230 -12.73 -8.48 -5.54
C SER A 230 -11.89 -9.75 -5.41
N SER A 231 -11.22 -9.91 -4.27
CA SER A 231 -10.78 -11.22 -3.80
C SER A 231 -11.96 -11.99 -3.24
N ASN A 232 -11.76 -13.27 -2.92
CA ASN A 232 -12.82 -14.13 -2.47
C ASN A 232 -12.48 -14.86 -1.18
N ILE A 233 -13.53 -15.21 -0.44
CA ILE A 233 -13.46 -16.22 0.61
C ILE A 233 -13.86 -17.57 -0.01
N ASN A 234 -12.99 -18.58 0.16
CA ASN A 234 -13.23 -19.93 -0.33
C ASN A 234 -12.84 -20.98 0.71
N PHE A 235 -13.31 -22.21 0.51
CA PHE A 235 -13.00 -23.36 1.37
C PHE A 235 -12.15 -24.41 0.66
N ASP A 236 -11.00 -24.73 1.24
CA ASP A 236 -10.17 -25.84 0.80
C ASP A 236 -10.64 -27.14 1.46
N SER A 237 -11.20 -28.04 0.64
CA SER A 237 -11.70 -29.34 1.11
C SER A 237 -10.62 -30.32 1.52
N GLU A 238 -9.37 -30.16 1.04
CA GLU A 238 -8.27 -31.06 1.38
C GLU A 238 -7.71 -30.72 2.76
N THR A 239 -7.53 -29.43 3.06
CA THR A 239 -7.01 -28.96 4.35
C THR A 239 -8.10 -28.69 5.37
N GLY A 240 -9.36 -28.56 4.93
CA GLY A 240 -10.50 -28.20 5.77
C GLY A 240 -10.47 -26.74 6.23
N ARG A 241 -9.76 -25.87 5.50
CA ARG A 241 -9.46 -24.49 5.92
C ARG A 241 -10.11 -23.49 4.97
N VAL A 242 -10.71 -22.44 5.53
CA VAL A 242 -11.14 -21.26 4.78
C VAL A 242 -9.91 -20.44 4.40
N TYR A 243 -9.84 -19.94 3.17
CA TYR A 243 -8.71 -19.16 2.69
C TYR A 243 -9.12 -18.00 1.81
N ILE A 244 -8.23 -16.99 1.72
CA ILE A 244 -8.41 -15.88 0.79
C ILE A 244 -7.96 -16.32 -0.60
N PHE A 245 -8.87 -16.24 -1.57
CA PHE A 245 -8.61 -16.58 -2.96
C PHE A 245 -8.50 -15.29 -3.79
N HIS A 246 -7.50 -15.24 -4.66
CA HIS A 246 -7.38 -14.20 -5.67
C HIS A 246 -7.61 -14.85 -7.03
N ASN A 247 -8.56 -14.33 -7.81
CA ASN A 247 -8.63 -14.67 -9.23
C ASN A 247 -7.39 -14.12 -9.97
N GLU A 248 -7.20 -14.54 -11.22
CA GLU A 248 -6.02 -14.16 -12.02
C GLU A 248 -5.81 -12.65 -12.17
N ASN A 249 -6.88 -11.86 -12.22
CA ASN A 249 -6.79 -10.41 -12.38
C ASN A 249 -6.38 -9.72 -11.08
N VAL A 250 -6.98 -10.12 -9.96
CA VAL A 250 -6.60 -9.62 -8.63
C VAL A 250 -5.14 -9.99 -8.35
N GLN A 251 -4.78 -11.26 -8.57
CA GLN A 251 -3.41 -11.72 -8.35
C GLN A 251 -2.42 -10.94 -9.22
N HIS A 252 -2.73 -10.69 -10.49
CA HIS A 252 -1.86 -9.90 -11.37
C HIS A 252 -1.63 -8.48 -10.84
N VAL A 253 -2.69 -7.81 -10.39
CA VAL A 253 -2.58 -6.45 -9.80
C VAL A 253 -1.71 -6.47 -8.54
N LEU A 254 -1.88 -7.47 -7.67
CA LEU A 254 -1.11 -7.62 -6.43
C LEU A 254 0.37 -7.96 -6.70
N ASP A 255 0.64 -8.91 -7.61
CA ASP A 255 2.01 -9.30 -7.99
C ASP A 255 2.79 -8.17 -8.66
N ASN A 256 2.07 -7.22 -9.24
CA ASN A 256 2.63 -6.04 -9.89
C ASN A 256 2.28 -4.75 -9.12
N ALA A 257 2.23 -4.81 -7.79
CA ALA A 257 1.88 -3.69 -6.91
C ALA A 257 2.71 -2.42 -7.18
N ASP A 258 3.99 -2.55 -7.52
CA ASP A 258 4.86 -1.42 -7.90
C ASP A 258 4.33 -0.63 -9.11
N LYS A 259 3.63 -1.29 -10.03
CA LYS A 259 3.05 -0.67 -11.22
C LYS A 259 1.64 -0.17 -10.97
N TYR A 260 0.79 -0.98 -10.33
CA TYR A 260 -0.64 -0.71 -10.27
C TYR A 260 -1.10 -0.06 -8.96
N LEU A 261 -0.38 -0.23 -7.86
CA LEU A 261 -0.77 0.23 -6.52
C LEU A 261 0.12 1.36 -6.01
N ARG A 262 1.44 1.25 -6.16
CA ARG A 262 2.39 2.26 -5.68
C ARG A 262 2.08 3.68 -6.17
N PRO A 263 1.75 3.92 -7.46
CA PRO A 263 1.39 5.27 -7.91
C PRO A 263 0.18 5.88 -7.20
N LEU A 264 -0.81 5.06 -6.82
CA LEU A 264 -1.99 5.50 -6.06
C LEU A 264 -1.56 5.93 -4.65
N LYS A 265 -0.77 5.08 -3.99
CA LYS A 265 -0.28 5.34 -2.64
C LYS A 265 0.64 6.55 -2.56
N GLU A 266 1.48 6.77 -3.56
CA GLU A 266 2.31 7.98 -3.68
C GLU A 266 1.45 9.25 -3.72
N ARG A 267 0.23 9.19 -4.27
CA ARG A 267 -0.76 10.28 -4.24
C ARG A 267 -1.61 10.31 -2.97
N GLY A 268 -1.26 9.53 -1.95
CA GLY A 268 -2.01 9.43 -0.70
C GLY A 268 -3.36 8.71 -0.82
N ILE A 269 -3.62 8.04 -1.95
CA ILE A 269 -4.84 7.25 -2.16
C ILE A 269 -4.68 5.91 -1.45
N LYS A 270 -5.63 5.59 -0.58
CA LYS A 270 -5.67 4.33 0.16
C LYS A 270 -6.06 3.16 -0.75
N VAL A 271 -5.36 2.04 -0.63
CA VAL A 271 -5.65 0.83 -1.42
C VAL A 271 -6.29 -0.23 -0.54
N ILE A 272 -7.53 -0.58 -0.82
CA ILE A 272 -8.36 -1.50 -0.03
C ILE A 272 -8.63 -2.76 -0.84
N LEU A 273 -8.48 -3.93 -0.22
CA LEU A 273 -8.89 -5.19 -0.84
C LEU A 273 -10.35 -5.49 -0.53
N SER A 274 -11.19 -5.75 -1.52
CA SER A 274 -12.51 -6.33 -1.24
C SER A 274 -12.41 -7.85 -1.10
N VAL A 275 -13.24 -8.43 -0.23
CA VAL A 275 -13.46 -9.87 -0.10
C VAL A 275 -14.95 -10.16 -0.22
N LEU A 276 -15.29 -10.99 -1.21
CA LEU A 276 -16.64 -11.40 -1.59
C LEU A 276 -16.81 -12.92 -1.45
N GLY A 277 -18.02 -13.41 -1.19
CA GLY A 277 -18.32 -14.85 -1.35
C GLY A 277 -18.08 -15.36 -2.77
N ASN A 278 -17.91 -16.67 -2.92
CA ASN A 278 -17.55 -17.26 -4.22
C ASN A 278 -18.07 -18.69 -4.42
N HIS A 279 -19.38 -18.84 -4.28
CA HIS A 279 -20.16 -20.02 -4.67
C HIS A 279 -19.70 -21.32 -4.01
N ASP A 280 -19.21 -21.23 -2.77
CA ASP A 280 -19.01 -22.37 -1.89
C ASP A 280 -19.60 -22.10 -0.50
N LYS A 281 -19.47 -23.08 0.40
CA LYS A 281 -20.04 -23.04 1.74
C LYS A 281 -19.45 -21.98 2.68
N SER A 282 -18.31 -21.40 2.34
CA SER A 282 -17.66 -20.36 3.12
C SER A 282 -18.17 -18.98 2.73
N GLY A 283 -18.41 -18.15 3.73
CA GLY A 283 -18.77 -16.76 3.54
C GLY A 283 -18.43 -15.92 4.75
N VAL A 284 -18.38 -14.61 4.55
CA VAL A 284 -17.97 -13.66 5.60
C VAL A 284 -18.91 -13.68 6.81
N ALA A 285 -20.15 -14.17 6.64
CA ALA A 285 -21.17 -14.18 7.67
C ALA A 285 -21.44 -15.56 8.30
N ASN A 286 -20.62 -16.59 8.07
CA ASN A 286 -20.88 -17.94 8.64
C ASN A 286 -19.66 -18.61 9.31
N LEU A 287 -18.61 -17.86 9.62
CA LEU A 287 -17.42 -18.40 10.26
C LEU A 287 -17.62 -18.59 11.77
N SER A 288 -17.17 -19.74 12.32
CA SER A 288 -17.04 -19.88 13.77
C SER A 288 -15.98 -18.92 14.32
N ASP A 289 -15.99 -18.63 15.63
CA ASP A 289 -15.00 -17.72 16.26
C ASP A 289 -13.54 -18.08 15.92
N ALA A 290 -13.21 -19.38 15.94
CA ALA A 290 -11.85 -19.85 15.62
C ALA A 290 -11.49 -19.63 14.15
N THR A 291 -12.44 -19.91 13.24
CA THR A 291 -12.26 -19.70 11.79
C THR A 291 -12.20 -18.22 11.44
N ALA A 292 -13.02 -17.37 12.09
CA ALA A 292 -12.99 -15.92 11.91
C ALA A 292 -11.63 -15.33 12.33
N LYS A 293 -11.08 -15.77 13.48
CA LYS A 293 -9.73 -15.38 13.93
C LYS A 293 -8.64 -15.81 12.95
N ASP A 294 -8.71 -17.01 12.40
CA ASP A 294 -7.74 -17.48 11.40
C ASP A 294 -7.86 -16.67 10.10
N PHE A 295 -9.08 -16.48 9.60
CA PHE A 295 -9.31 -15.73 8.36
C PHE A 295 -8.92 -14.25 8.49
N ALA A 296 -9.19 -13.61 9.63
CA ALA A 296 -8.72 -12.26 9.93
C ALA A 296 -7.19 -12.13 9.85
N LYS A 297 -6.44 -13.14 10.33
CA LYS A 297 -4.97 -13.18 10.19
C LYS A 297 -4.54 -13.34 8.74
N GLN A 298 -5.27 -14.10 7.93
CA GLN A 298 -4.98 -14.22 6.50
C GLN A 298 -5.17 -12.88 5.78
N ILE A 299 -6.24 -12.14 6.09
CA ILE A 299 -6.46 -10.79 5.57
C ILE A 299 -5.31 -9.87 5.99
N LYS A 300 -4.91 -9.89 7.27
CA LYS A 300 -3.75 -9.11 7.74
C LYS A 300 -2.48 -9.47 6.97
N ASN A 301 -2.19 -10.75 6.80
CA ASN A 301 -0.99 -11.20 6.08
C ASN A 301 -1.02 -10.75 4.61
N CYS A 302 -2.19 -10.76 3.97
CA CYS A 302 -2.36 -10.24 2.62
C CYS A 302 -2.08 -8.73 2.57
N CYS A 303 -2.67 -7.97 3.50
CA CYS A 303 -2.42 -6.53 3.59
C CYS A 303 -0.95 -6.21 3.92
N ASP A 304 -0.28 -7.01 4.76
CA ASP A 304 1.16 -6.86 5.06
C ASP A 304 2.03 -7.18 3.83
N ALA A 305 1.71 -8.25 3.10
CA ALA A 305 2.49 -8.69 1.94
C ALA A 305 2.47 -7.70 0.77
N TYR A 306 1.32 -7.05 0.55
CA TYR A 306 1.10 -6.15 -0.58
C TYR A 306 0.99 -4.67 -0.17
N ASP A 307 1.30 -4.35 1.09
CA ASP A 307 1.22 -3.00 1.64
C ASP A 307 -0.16 -2.34 1.37
N LEU A 308 -1.24 -3.04 1.75
CA LEU A 308 -2.61 -2.56 1.59
C LEU A 308 -3.06 -1.76 2.83
N ASP A 309 -3.94 -0.79 2.62
CA ASP A 309 -4.44 0.12 3.67
C ASP A 309 -5.69 -0.42 4.39
N GLY A 310 -6.26 -1.54 3.95
CA GLY A 310 -7.43 -2.14 4.59
C GLY A 310 -8.17 -3.17 3.76
N VAL A 311 -9.36 -3.54 4.26
CA VAL A 311 -10.26 -4.52 3.66
C VAL A 311 -11.71 -3.98 3.60
N MET A 312 -12.44 -4.37 2.57
CA MET A 312 -13.90 -4.25 2.51
C MET A 312 -14.52 -5.65 2.44
N LEU A 313 -15.45 -5.97 3.33
CA LEU A 313 -16.21 -7.22 3.24
C LEU A 313 -17.58 -7.01 2.59
N ASP A 314 -17.98 -7.99 1.80
CA ASP A 314 -19.25 -8.01 1.09
C ASP A 314 -19.92 -9.39 1.21
N ASP A 315 -21.11 -9.44 1.82
CA ASP A 315 -21.86 -10.68 2.07
C ASP A 315 -22.79 -11.02 0.91
N GLU A 316 -22.19 -11.34 -0.23
CA GLU A 316 -22.90 -11.85 -1.40
C GLU A 316 -22.23 -13.12 -1.94
N TYR A 317 -22.98 -13.89 -2.73
CA TYR A 317 -22.50 -15.03 -3.52
C TYR A 317 -21.91 -16.22 -2.75
N SER A 318 -22.11 -16.35 -1.43
CA SER A 318 -21.78 -17.57 -0.68
C SER A 318 -22.93 -18.59 -0.75
N ASP A 319 -22.62 -19.85 -1.00
CA ASP A 319 -23.60 -20.95 -1.04
C ASP A 319 -23.67 -21.66 0.33
N TYR A 320 -24.21 -20.94 1.31
CA TYR A 320 -24.20 -21.36 2.71
C TYR A 320 -24.86 -22.73 2.97
N GLU A 321 -24.08 -23.67 3.51
CA GLU A 321 -24.57 -24.94 4.03
C GLU A 321 -25.08 -24.79 5.47
N THR A 322 -26.37 -25.06 5.69
CA THR A 322 -27.02 -24.83 7.01
C THR A 322 -27.59 -26.09 7.67
N ASN A 323 -27.70 -27.20 6.95
CA ASN A 323 -28.32 -28.43 7.45
C ASN A 323 -27.63 -29.70 6.90
N PRO A 324 -26.66 -30.28 7.63
CA PRO A 324 -26.07 -29.78 8.87
C PRO A 324 -25.10 -28.61 8.60
N VAL A 325 -24.85 -27.79 9.63
CA VAL A 325 -23.76 -26.80 9.57
C VAL A 325 -22.42 -27.56 9.56
N PRO A 326 -21.52 -27.29 8.57
CA PRO A 326 -20.25 -28.00 8.49
C PRO A 326 -19.28 -27.60 9.62
N PRO A 327 -18.33 -28.48 9.99
CA PRO A 327 -17.30 -28.15 10.98
C PRO A 327 -16.51 -26.89 10.58
N GLY A 328 -16.25 -26.02 11.56
CA GLY A 328 -15.58 -24.73 11.35
C GLY A 328 -16.52 -23.57 10.99
N PHE A 329 -17.80 -23.84 10.77
CA PHE A 329 -18.82 -22.85 10.42
C PHE A 329 -19.91 -22.77 11.49
N VAL A 330 -20.71 -21.70 11.41
CA VAL A 330 -21.95 -21.48 12.15
C VAL A 330 -23.07 -21.16 11.16
N ALA A 331 -24.33 -21.09 11.61
CA ALA A 331 -25.40 -20.62 10.76
C ALA A 331 -25.13 -19.15 10.33
N PRO A 332 -25.37 -18.78 9.05
CA PRO A 332 -25.06 -17.45 8.55
C PRO A 332 -25.84 -16.38 9.30
N SER A 333 -25.16 -15.41 9.90
CA SER A 333 -25.76 -14.44 10.81
C SER A 333 -25.00 -13.12 10.88
N VAL A 334 -25.70 -12.07 11.32
CA VAL A 334 -25.09 -10.77 11.64
C VAL A 334 -24.04 -10.92 12.74
N ASP A 335 -24.25 -11.80 13.72
CA ASP A 335 -23.29 -12.06 14.80
C ASP A 335 -21.97 -12.63 14.28
N ALA A 336 -22.03 -13.60 13.36
CA ALA A 336 -20.84 -14.19 12.76
C ALA A 336 -20.08 -13.19 11.87
N LEU A 337 -20.80 -12.35 11.12
CA LEU A 337 -20.19 -11.26 10.35
C LEU A 337 -19.53 -10.22 11.29
N SER A 338 -20.23 -9.82 12.34
CA SER A 338 -19.74 -8.86 13.35
C SER A 338 -18.48 -9.39 14.03
N ARG A 339 -18.45 -10.68 14.38
CA ARG A 339 -17.26 -11.36 14.90
C ARG A 339 -16.09 -11.23 13.92
N LEU A 340 -16.28 -11.51 12.63
CA LEU A 340 -15.19 -11.41 11.65
C LEU A 340 -14.67 -9.97 11.54
N PHE A 341 -15.55 -8.98 11.41
CA PHE A 341 -15.17 -7.56 11.39
C PHE A 341 -14.36 -7.17 12.63
N TYR A 342 -14.84 -7.56 13.81
CA TYR A 342 -14.15 -7.31 15.06
C TYR A 342 -12.75 -7.95 15.11
N GLU A 343 -12.59 -9.22 14.71
CA GLU A 343 -11.28 -9.89 14.70
C GLU A 343 -10.32 -9.24 13.70
N ILE A 344 -10.82 -8.80 12.53
CA ILE A 344 -10.03 -8.04 11.55
C ILE A 344 -9.50 -6.75 12.17
N LYS A 345 -10.38 -5.93 12.78
CA LYS A 345 -9.93 -4.68 13.42
C LYS A 345 -8.97 -4.96 14.58
N LYS A 346 -9.18 -6.03 15.36
CA LYS A 346 -8.31 -6.39 16.48
C LYS A 346 -6.88 -6.72 16.03
N VAL A 347 -6.69 -7.42 14.90
CA VAL A 347 -5.36 -7.83 14.45
C VAL A 347 -4.61 -6.76 13.65
N GLN A 348 -5.31 -5.79 13.05
CA GLN A 348 -4.74 -4.67 12.29
C GLN A 348 -5.49 -3.36 12.56
N PRO A 349 -5.44 -2.83 13.80
CA PRO A 349 -6.23 -1.67 14.21
C PRO A 349 -5.96 -0.39 13.42
N GLU A 350 -4.76 -0.27 12.85
CA GLU A 350 -4.29 0.85 12.03
C GLU A 350 -4.88 0.90 10.62
N ARG A 351 -5.50 -0.20 10.15
CA ARG A 351 -6.04 -0.32 8.80
C ARG A 351 -7.56 -0.15 8.75
N LEU A 352 -8.04 0.21 7.57
CA LEU A 352 -9.45 0.39 7.29
C LEU A 352 -10.18 -0.96 7.24
N ASN A 353 -11.35 -1.00 7.86
CA ASN A 353 -12.27 -2.13 7.91
C ASN A 353 -13.66 -1.64 7.49
N ILE A 354 -14.01 -1.95 6.25
CA ILE A 354 -15.09 -1.29 5.52
C ILE A 354 -16.19 -2.30 5.20
N THR A 355 -17.43 -1.84 5.19
CA THR A 355 -18.56 -2.66 4.77
C THR A 355 -19.36 -2.00 3.66
N TYR A 356 -19.84 -2.81 2.73
CA TYR A 356 -21.00 -2.47 1.92
C TYR A 356 -22.25 -2.89 2.69
N ALA A 357 -23.16 -1.97 2.97
CA ALA A 357 -24.31 -2.19 3.85
C ALA A 357 -25.44 -2.90 3.09
N PHE A 358 -25.17 -4.12 2.65
CA PHE A 358 -26.09 -4.98 1.90
C PHE A 358 -26.19 -6.38 2.54
N ALA A 359 -27.27 -7.11 2.25
CA ALA A 359 -27.55 -8.41 2.85
C ALA A 359 -27.41 -8.41 4.40
N ARG A 360 -26.62 -9.32 5.00
CA ARG A 360 -26.39 -9.33 6.46
C ARG A 360 -25.50 -8.17 6.90
N ALA A 361 -24.65 -7.67 6.00
CA ALA A 361 -23.77 -6.55 6.26
C ALA A 361 -24.52 -5.22 6.37
N ALA A 362 -25.83 -5.17 6.07
CA ALA A 362 -26.72 -4.05 6.37
C ALA A 362 -26.91 -3.80 7.88
N TYR A 363 -26.49 -4.73 8.74
CA TYR A 363 -26.52 -4.64 10.20
C TYR A 363 -25.20 -5.09 10.80
N MET A 364 -24.90 -4.60 12.01
CA MET A 364 -23.76 -5.07 12.78
C MET A 364 -24.03 -4.99 14.28
N ASN A 365 -23.63 -6.01 15.03
CA ASN A 365 -23.94 -6.17 16.45
C ASN A 365 -22.71 -5.94 17.35
N PRO A 366 -22.87 -5.41 18.57
CA PRO A 366 -21.76 -5.38 19.54
C PRO A 366 -21.16 -6.76 19.76
N VAL A 367 -19.83 -6.83 19.77
CA VAL A 367 -19.08 -8.09 19.91
C VAL A 367 -18.40 -8.12 21.28
N ARG A 368 -18.55 -9.22 22.00
CA ARG A 368 -17.79 -9.44 23.24
C ARG A 368 -16.39 -9.96 22.89
N ASP A 369 -15.35 -9.24 23.32
CA ASP A 369 -13.97 -9.73 23.30
C ASP A 369 -13.90 -11.01 24.16
N LEU A 370 -13.43 -12.10 23.57
CA LEU A 370 -13.37 -13.41 24.23
C LEU A 370 -12.23 -13.53 25.26
N GLU A 371 -11.25 -12.63 25.20
CA GLU A 371 -10.08 -12.58 26.08
C GLU A 371 -10.30 -11.58 27.22
N THR A 372 -10.79 -10.38 26.93
CA THR A 372 -10.97 -9.32 27.93
C THR A 372 -12.38 -9.30 28.53
N GLY A 373 -13.37 -9.86 27.83
CA GLY A 373 -14.79 -9.78 28.20
C GLY A 373 -15.44 -8.44 27.90
N GLU A 374 -14.70 -7.46 27.35
CA GLU A 374 -15.21 -6.14 26.96
C GLU A 374 -16.25 -6.26 25.83
N LEU A 375 -17.26 -5.40 25.86
CA LEU A 375 -18.25 -5.30 24.78
C LEU A 375 -17.86 -4.14 23.87
N VAL A 376 -17.54 -4.44 22.61
CA VAL A 376 -17.07 -3.46 21.62
C VAL A 376 -18.19 -3.20 20.61
N ASN A 377 -18.49 -1.93 20.35
CA ASN A 377 -19.58 -1.55 19.45
C ASN A 377 -19.11 -1.50 17.98
N PRO A 378 -20.03 -1.69 17.01
CA PRO A 378 -19.73 -1.53 15.59
C PRO A 378 -18.98 -0.26 15.21
N GLY A 379 -19.32 0.88 15.82
CA GLY A 379 -18.63 2.15 15.57
C GLY A 379 -17.13 2.13 15.87
N ASP A 380 -16.65 1.19 16.68
CA ASP A 380 -15.23 1.05 17.05
C ASP A 380 -14.47 0.08 16.12
N TYR A 381 -15.18 -0.78 15.37
CA TYR A 381 -14.55 -1.77 14.50
C TYR A 381 -14.92 -1.68 13.01
N VAL A 382 -15.88 -0.81 12.66
CA VAL A 382 -16.23 -0.44 11.27
C VAL A 382 -15.78 1.00 11.02
N ASP A 383 -14.80 1.19 10.14
CA ASP A 383 -14.29 2.52 9.82
C ASP A 383 -15.21 3.27 8.85
N PHE A 384 -15.73 2.56 7.84
CA PHE A 384 -16.71 3.11 6.91
C PHE A 384 -17.78 2.09 6.52
N ALA A 385 -19.02 2.55 6.37
CA ALA A 385 -20.11 1.78 5.81
C ALA A 385 -20.80 2.56 4.69
N PHE A 386 -20.97 1.92 3.54
CA PHE A 386 -21.64 2.51 2.38
C PHE A 386 -23.03 1.91 2.21
N ALA A 387 -24.06 2.76 2.15
CA ALA A 387 -25.39 2.32 1.77
C ALA A 387 -25.41 1.79 0.33
N ASN A 388 -26.33 0.87 0.04
CA ASN A 388 -26.58 0.38 -1.31
C ASN A 388 -27.03 1.54 -2.23
N TYR A 389 -26.90 1.40 -3.54
CA TYR A 389 -27.59 2.28 -4.48
C TYR A 389 -29.05 1.77 -4.68
N PRO A 390 -30.08 2.64 -4.74
CA PRO A 390 -30.07 4.10 -4.64
C PRO A 390 -30.35 4.63 -3.21
N ASP A 391 -29.86 3.99 -2.16
CA ASP A 391 -30.24 4.35 -0.79
C ASP A 391 -29.78 5.76 -0.39
N THR A 392 -30.70 6.46 0.27
CA THR A 392 -30.53 7.79 0.84
C THR A 392 -30.76 7.71 2.35
N PRO A 393 -30.34 8.72 3.13
CA PRO A 393 -30.60 8.75 4.57
C PRO A 393 -32.08 8.65 4.95
N THR A 394 -32.98 9.06 4.05
CA THR A 394 -34.43 9.04 4.28
C THR A 394 -35.09 7.75 3.79
N SER A 395 -34.57 7.11 2.72
CA SER A 395 -35.14 5.86 2.21
C SER A 395 -34.70 4.65 3.03
N ASN A 396 -33.46 4.61 3.49
CA ASN A 396 -32.90 3.49 4.27
C ASN A 396 -31.87 4.01 5.30
N PRO A 397 -32.29 4.40 6.52
CA PRO A 397 -31.40 5.01 7.51
C PRO A 397 -30.50 3.97 8.21
N ILE A 398 -29.45 3.51 7.52
CA ILE A 398 -28.50 2.49 8.01
C ILE A 398 -27.77 2.91 9.29
N ILE A 399 -27.77 4.19 9.67
CA ILE A 399 -27.19 4.65 10.94
C ILE A 399 -27.77 3.93 12.17
N ASN A 400 -29.03 3.51 12.09
CA ASN A 400 -29.68 2.80 13.20
C ASN A 400 -29.22 1.34 13.32
N ASN A 401 -28.44 0.84 12.35
CA ASN A 401 -28.07 -0.56 12.25
C ASN A 401 -26.67 -0.87 12.79
N TYR A 402 -25.88 0.15 13.12
CA TYR A 402 -24.51 0.02 13.65
C TYR A 402 -24.39 0.84 14.94
N ALA A 403 -24.49 0.19 16.09
CA ALA A 403 -24.36 0.90 17.37
C ALA A 403 -23.01 1.63 17.47
N GLY A 404 -23.03 2.88 17.92
CA GLY A 404 -21.83 3.71 18.10
C GLY A 404 -21.25 4.32 16.81
N ILE A 405 -21.79 4.01 15.63
CA ILE A 405 -21.31 4.62 14.38
C ILE A 405 -21.70 6.11 14.32
N SER A 406 -20.85 6.93 13.70
CA SER A 406 -21.12 8.34 13.45
C SER A 406 -21.48 8.61 11.99
N ASN A 407 -22.16 9.73 11.70
CA ASN A 407 -22.42 10.15 10.30
C ASN A 407 -21.12 10.23 9.48
N ARG A 408 -19.99 10.59 10.11
CA ARG A 408 -18.69 10.69 9.45
C ARG A 408 -18.16 9.36 8.91
N GLN A 409 -18.61 8.24 9.45
CA GLN A 409 -18.27 6.88 9.00
C GLN A 409 -19.25 6.35 7.96
N LEU A 410 -20.34 7.07 7.65
CA LEU A 410 -21.40 6.60 6.78
C LEU A 410 -21.41 7.33 5.44
N GLY A 411 -21.62 6.56 4.38
CA GLY A 411 -21.80 7.06 3.04
C GLY A 411 -23.15 6.66 2.46
N TYR A 412 -23.82 7.62 1.86
CA TYR A 412 -25.10 7.46 1.18
C TYR A 412 -25.01 7.98 -0.24
N CYS A 413 -26.06 7.72 -1.02
CA CYS A 413 -26.11 8.10 -2.42
C CYS A 413 -24.91 7.51 -3.18
N SER A 414 -24.59 6.24 -2.92
CA SER A 414 -23.57 5.53 -3.69
C SER A 414 -23.91 5.61 -5.18
N MET A 415 -22.91 5.76 -6.03
CA MET A 415 -23.07 5.83 -7.49
C MET A 415 -22.67 4.52 -8.15
N GLU A 416 -23.52 4.00 -9.03
CA GLU A 416 -23.23 2.83 -9.86
C GLU A 416 -22.93 3.32 -11.29
N PHE A 417 -21.73 3.04 -11.81
CA PHE A 417 -21.31 3.51 -13.13
C PHE A 417 -21.39 2.46 -14.27
N ALA A 418 -21.56 1.16 -14.01
CA ALA A 418 -21.66 0.14 -15.06
C ALA A 418 -23.09 -0.09 -15.60
N GLN A 419 -24.11 0.01 -14.75
CA GLN A 419 -25.53 -0.24 -15.02
C GLN A 419 -26.24 0.97 -15.67
N GLY A 420 -25.64 1.55 -16.70
CA GLY A 420 -26.31 2.56 -17.53
C GLY A 420 -26.54 3.93 -16.86
N GLY A 421 -26.01 4.16 -15.65
CA GLY A 421 -26.06 5.46 -14.97
C GLY A 421 -27.40 5.78 -14.29
N SER A 422 -28.14 4.76 -13.85
CA SER A 422 -29.41 4.94 -13.11
C SER A 422 -29.24 5.66 -11.78
N ASP A 423 -28.07 5.55 -11.15
CA ASP A 423 -27.83 5.99 -9.78
C ASP A 423 -26.79 7.11 -9.71
N LEU A 424 -26.94 8.10 -10.59
CA LEU A 424 -26.15 9.32 -10.62
C LEU A 424 -26.87 10.43 -9.84
N TRP A 425 -26.16 11.08 -8.92
CA TRP A 425 -26.78 12.02 -7.99
C TRP A 425 -26.62 13.48 -8.40
N SER A 426 -27.72 14.22 -8.27
CA SER A 426 -27.74 15.68 -8.44
C SER A 426 -27.04 16.38 -7.27
N LYS A 427 -26.60 17.63 -7.49
CA LYS A 427 -26.06 18.48 -6.42
C LYS A 427 -26.99 18.59 -5.21
N ASN A 428 -28.30 18.74 -5.41
CA ASN A 428 -29.24 18.91 -4.31
C ASN A 428 -29.32 17.66 -3.40
N ALA A 429 -29.25 16.47 -3.99
CA ALA A 429 -29.23 15.23 -3.23
C ALA A 429 -27.94 15.11 -2.40
N LEU A 430 -26.79 15.39 -3.02
CA LEU A 430 -25.48 15.37 -2.37
C LEU A 430 -25.35 16.46 -1.30
N GLN A 431 -25.93 17.65 -1.52
CA GLN A 431 -25.95 18.73 -0.52
C GLN A 431 -26.72 18.31 0.72
N SER A 432 -27.81 17.54 0.55
CA SER A 432 -28.60 17.07 1.67
C SER A 432 -27.83 16.05 2.52
N THR A 433 -27.08 15.15 1.90
CA THR A 433 -26.23 14.19 2.63
C THR A 433 -25.04 14.90 3.29
N TYR A 434 -24.39 15.83 2.57
CA TYR A 434 -23.28 16.62 3.09
C TYR A 434 -23.70 17.48 4.30
N ALA A 435 -24.82 18.20 4.20
CA ALA A 435 -25.35 19.03 5.29
C ALA A 435 -25.76 18.22 6.53
N ALA A 436 -26.13 16.94 6.35
CA ALA A 436 -26.40 16.02 7.46
C ALA A 436 -25.12 15.50 8.13
N GLY A 437 -23.92 15.83 7.63
CA GLY A 437 -22.64 15.45 8.23
C GLY A 437 -22.12 14.07 7.81
N TYR A 438 -22.65 13.49 6.73
CA TYR A 438 -22.14 12.23 6.19
C TYR A 438 -20.73 12.40 5.62
N GLY A 439 -19.82 11.50 5.99
CA GLY A 439 -18.38 11.71 5.83
C GLY A 439 -17.72 10.95 4.70
N CYS A 440 -18.42 10.06 4.00
CA CYS A 440 -17.86 9.34 2.87
C CYS A 440 -18.87 9.13 1.73
N HIS A 441 -18.37 8.78 0.55
CA HIS A 441 -19.16 8.58 -0.65
C HIS A 441 -18.50 7.53 -1.55
N LEU A 442 -19.30 6.60 -2.08
CA LEU A 442 -18.84 5.47 -2.89
C LEU A 442 -19.24 5.66 -4.35
N VAL A 443 -18.29 5.43 -5.24
CA VAL A 443 -18.51 5.23 -6.68
C VAL A 443 -18.11 3.81 -7.02
N PHE A 444 -18.99 3.05 -7.66
CA PHE A 444 -18.78 1.65 -8.06
C PHE A 444 -18.65 1.53 -9.58
N ALA A 445 -17.74 0.66 -10.01
CA ALA A 445 -17.49 0.25 -11.40
C ALA A 445 -17.20 1.40 -12.38
N MET A 446 -16.38 2.37 -11.95
CA MET A 446 -15.85 3.37 -12.88
C MET A 446 -14.89 2.72 -13.87
N SER A 447 -15.14 2.87 -15.18
CA SER A 447 -14.23 2.45 -16.25
C SER A 447 -14.08 3.56 -17.29
N LEU A 448 -12.83 3.92 -17.61
CA LEU A 448 -12.48 4.95 -18.60
C LEU A 448 -12.24 4.38 -20.01
N GLU A 449 -12.20 3.05 -20.16
CA GLU A 449 -11.99 2.38 -21.45
C GLU A 449 -13.29 2.19 -22.26
N SER A 450 -14.42 2.16 -21.57
CA SER A 450 -15.71 1.95 -22.23
C SER A 450 -16.08 3.16 -23.10
N ASN A 451 -16.85 2.93 -24.17
CA ASN A 451 -17.51 3.99 -24.95
C ASN A 451 -18.44 4.90 -24.11
N THR A 452 -18.53 4.69 -22.79
CA THR A 452 -19.32 5.48 -21.84
C THR A 452 -18.52 6.53 -21.06
N PHE A 453 -17.19 6.62 -21.23
CA PHE A 453 -16.37 7.70 -20.67
C PHE A 453 -15.57 8.57 -21.68
N PRO A 454 -15.78 8.56 -23.02
CA PRO A 454 -14.85 9.24 -23.93
C PRO A 454 -15.11 10.76 -24.08
N ALA A 455 -15.83 11.41 -23.18
CA ALA A 455 -16.01 12.86 -23.24
C ALA A 455 -16.25 13.46 -21.86
N THR A 456 -15.65 14.62 -21.61
CA THR A 456 -15.98 15.54 -20.50
C THR A 456 -17.45 15.99 -20.46
N ASN A 457 -18.28 15.48 -21.37
CA ASN A 457 -19.72 15.69 -21.50
C ASN A 457 -20.56 14.40 -21.27
N ASN A 458 -20.07 13.44 -20.49
CA ASN A 458 -20.87 12.29 -20.05
C ASN A 458 -21.48 12.52 -18.65
N ASP A 459 -22.67 11.98 -18.40
CA ASP A 459 -23.40 12.08 -17.13
C ASP A 459 -22.55 11.63 -15.92
N ARG A 460 -21.64 10.66 -16.10
CA ARG A 460 -20.71 10.22 -15.04
C ARG A 460 -19.71 11.31 -14.65
N PHE A 461 -19.11 11.98 -15.63
CA PHE A 461 -18.20 13.10 -15.39
C PHE A 461 -18.94 14.25 -14.69
N GLN A 462 -20.18 14.53 -15.11
CA GLN A 462 -21.03 15.52 -14.43
C GLN A 462 -21.36 15.11 -13.00
N ALA A 463 -21.64 13.83 -12.73
CA ALA A 463 -21.91 13.33 -11.38
C ALA A 463 -20.69 13.47 -10.45
N LEU A 464 -19.49 13.15 -10.95
CA LEU A 464 -18.23 13.38 -10.22
C LEU A 464 -18.00 14.89 -9.98
N GLY A 465 -18.29 15.73 -10.97
CA GLY A 465 -18.21 17.18 -10.84
C GLY A 465 -19.19 17.74 -9.80
N ASN A 466 -20.42 17.20 -9.75
CA ASN A 466 -21.40 17.54 -8.72
C ASN A 466 -20.88 17.19 -7.32
N ALA A 467 -20.30 16.00 -7.14
CA ALA A 467 -19.71 15.59 -5.86
C ALA A 467 -18.56 16.51 -5.46
N ALA A 468 -17.63 16.80 -6.36
CA ALA A 468 -16.49 17.68 -6.06
C ALA A 468 -16.91 19.11 -5.66
N GLU A 469 -17.90 19.67 -6.38
CA GLU A 469 -18.39 21.02 -6.09
C GLU A 469 -19.12 21.07 -4.75
N VAL A 470 -19.93 20.05 -4.44
CA VAL A 470 -20.67 20.01 -3.17
C VAL A 470 -19.74 19.75 -1.99
N PHE A 471 -18.82 18.79 -2.12
CA PHE A 471 -17.99 18.36 -1.00
C PHE A 471 -16.78 19.25 -0.76
N TYR A 472 -16.25 19.91 -1.80
CA TYR A 472 -15.00 20.66 -1.72
C TYR A 472 -15.09 22.08 -2.30
N GLY A 473 -16.19 22.42 -2.98
CA GLY A 473 -16.32 23.69 -3.70
C GLY A 473 -15.44 23.80 -4.94
N GLU A 474 -14.84 22.70 -5.39
CA GLU A 474 -13.86 22.65 -6.48
C GLU A 474 -14.42 21.94 -7.71
N SER A 475 -13.89 22.27 -8.89
CA SER A 475 -14.21 21.51 -10.12
C SER A 475 -13.24 20.34 -10.28
N ILE A 476 -13.65 19.31 -11.02
CA ILE A 476 -12.75 18.21 -11.37
C ILE A 476 -11.99 18.50 -12.67
N VAL A 477 -10.76 18.01 -12.74
CA VAL A 477 -9.89 18.00 -13.92
C VAL A 477 -9.55 16.55 -14.24
N TRP A 478 -9.73 16.14 -15.50
CA TRP A 478 -9.27 14.85 -16.00
C TRP A 478 -7.89 14.98 -16.63
N ASP A 479 -6.99 14.05 -16.35
CA ASP A 479 -5.64 14.01 -16.92
C ASP A 479 -5.59 13.59 -18.39
N GLY A 480 -6.71 13.16 -18.97
CA GLY A 480 -6.84 12.72 -20.36
C GLY A 480 -6.40 11.28 -20.62
N ASN A 481 -6.00 10.53 -19.59
CA ASN A 481 -5.59 9.13 -19.71
C ASN A 481 -6.76 8.20 -19.40
N THR A 482 -6.86 7.11 -20.16
CA THR A 482 -7.91 6.09 -19.97
C THR A 482 -7.47 4.92 -19.09
N TYR A 483 -6.16 4.78 -18.81
CA TYR A 483 -5.58 3.72 -17.98
C TYR A 483 -6.13 2.33 -18.34
N GLY A 484 -5.72 1.81 -19.50
CA GLY A 484 -6.29 0.57 -19.99
C GLY A 484 -5.89 -0.69 -19.22
N LYS A 485 -6.71 -1.74 -19.30
CA LYS A 485 -6.33 -3.07 -18.81
C LYS A 485 -5.23 -3.63 -19.71
N ASP A 486 -4.07 -3.92 -19.13
CA ASP A 486 -2.86 -4.30 -19.87
C ASP A 486 -2.25 -5.63 -19.39
N TRP A 487 -3.12 -6.60 -19.05
CA TRP A 487 -2.78 -7.97 -18.69
C TRP A 487 -3.78 -9.00 -19.21
#